data_AF-F0RIH9-F1
#
_entry.id   AF-F0RIH9-F1
#
_cell.length_a   1.000
_cell.length_b   1.000
_cell.length_c   1.000
_cell.angle_alpha   90.00
_cell.angle_beta   90.00
_cell.angle_gamma   90.00
#
_symmetry.space_group_name_H-M   'P 1'
#
loop_
_entity.id
_entity.type
_entity.pdbx_description
1 polymer ?
#
loop_
_entity_poly.entity_id
_entity_poly.type
_entity_poly.pdbx_seq_one_letter_code
_entity_poly.pdbx_strand_id
1 'polypeptide(L)'
;MNKKTLILIVSIWVVLTIANYYFVPYFIVALEWLALSLILFIWTIGQIVKLIKERKNLTRQRIASVFVISTLFLLTFFRQPVNQIIENADWYIFYNKRTEVVEQVKNGELKPNVSWNGWVCELPYEFPVISNGGNDIGISMNDSTNEVTVTFWVFRNFFSAPSTHFVYTNRPEDIKYYNDLIERNPDDNWKIEENWYRTFHE
;
A
#
# COMPACT_ATOMS: atom_id res chain seq x y z
N MET A 1 2.15 26.26 18.36
CA MET A 1 2.55 24.97 18.97
C MET A 1 4.06 24.97 19.09
N ASN A 2 4.65 24.26 20.07
CA ASN A 2 6.11 24.17 20.16
C ASN A 2 6.65 23.16 19.14
N LYS A 3 7.97 23.17 18.91
CA LYS A 3 8.64 22.31 17.94
C LYS A 3 8.49 20.81 18.27
N LYS A 4 8.59 20.44 19.54
CA LYS A 4 8.47 19.04 20.00
C LYS A 4 7.09 18.45 19.66
N THR A 5 6.03 19.23 19.88
CA THR A 5 4.66 18.83 19.54
C THR A 5 4.50 18.59 18.03
N LEU A 6 5.06 19.47 17.18
CA LEU A 6 4.98 19.28 15.73
C LEU A 6 5.72 18.00 15.28
N ILE A 7 6.91 17.76 15.81
CA ILE A 7 7.68 16.53 15.51
C ILE A 7 6.89 15.30 15.92
N LEU A 8 6.27 15.32 17.11
CA LEU A 8 5.47 14.20 17.59
C LEU A 8 4.26 13.93 16.68
N ILE A 9 3.53 14.98 16.26
CA ILE A 9 2.38 14.84 15.36
C ILE A 9 2.80 14.22 14.02
N VAL A 10 3.88 14.72 13.42
CA VAL A 10 4.40 14.17 12.16
C VAL A 10 4.82 12.71 12.36
N SER A 11 5.49 12.38 13.46
CA SER A 11 5.93 11.01 13.75
C SER A 11 4.74 10.06 13.90
N ILE A 12 3.70 10.47 14.65
CA ILE A 12 2.46 9.70 14.80
C ILE A 12 1.79 9.51 13.44
N TRP A 13 1.71 10.57 12.63
CA TRP A 13 1.13 10.48 11.29
C TRP A 13 1.88 9.48 10.41
N VAL A 14 3.22 9.52 10.38
CA VAL A 14 4.04 8.57 9.60
C VAL A 14 3.81 7.14 10.07
N VAL A 15 3.86 6.88 11.38
CA VAL A 15 3.64 5.54 11.95
C VAL A 15 2.24 5.03 11.59
N LEU A 16 1.22 5.88 11.71
CA LEU A 16 -0.15 5.53 11.37
C LEU A 16 -0.31 5.23 9.87
N THR A 17 0.29 6.05 9.00
CA THR A 17 0.25 5.83 7.55
C THR A 17 0.88 4.48 7.16
N ILE A 18 2.05 4.16 7.73
CA ILE A 18 2.73 2.87 7.48
C ILE A 18 1.91 1.72 8.04
N ALA A 19 1.41 1.83 9.28
CA ALA A 19 0.59 0.78 9.89
C ALA A 19 -0.68 0.49 9.08
N ASN A 20 -1.34 1.55 8.59
CA ASN A 20 -2.52 1.43 7.75
C ASN A 20 -2.24 0.75 6.41
N TYR A 21 -1.07 1.00 5.84
CA TYR A 21 -0.68 0.39 4.57
C TYR A 21 -0.55 -1.14 4.69
N TYR A 22 0.12 -1.62 5.74
CA TYR A 22 0.45 -3.05 5.90
C TYR A 22 -0.65 -3.88 6.58
N PHE A 23 -1.26 -3.34 7.63
CA PHE A 23 -1.98 -4.16 8.61
C PHE A 23 -3.49 -3.92 8.64
N VAL A 24 -3.94 -2.75 8.21
CA VAL A 24 -5.33 -2.34 8.44
C VAL A 24 -6.19 -2.72 7.22
N PRO A 25 -7.30 -3.45 7.42
CA PRO A 25 -8.26 -3.73 6.37
C PRO A 25 -8.74 -2.45 5.67
N TYR A 26 -8.85 -2.47 4.34
CA TYR A 26 -9.12 -1.26 3.57
C TYR A 26 -10.39 -0.51 3.98
N PHE A 27 -11.48 -1.20 4.31
CA PHE A 27 -12.71 -0.52 4.72
C PHE A 27 -12.52 0.30 6.01
N ILE A 28 -11.66 -0.15 6.93
CA ILE A 28 -11.30 0.59 8.14
C ILE A 28 -10.42 1.77 7.75
N VAL A 29 -9.46 1.56 6.84
CA VAL A 29 -8.59 2.64 6.31
C VAL A 29 -9.43 3.75 5.68
N ALA A 30 -10.49 3.42 4.95
CA ALA A 30 -11.38 4.41 4.32
C ALA A 30 -12.12 5.27 5.37
N LEU A 31 -12.67 4.65 6.42
CA LEU A 31 -13.34 5.37 7.52
C LEU A 31 -12.36 6.25 8.30
N GLU A 32 -11.19 5.71 8.62
CA GLU A 32 -10.13 6.43 9.31
C GLU A 32 -9.62 7.60 8.47
N TRP A 33 -9.43 7.39 7.17
CA TRP A 33 -9.00 8.42 6.23
C TRP A 33 -9.97 9.59 6.19
N LEU A 34 -11.27 9.32 6.11
CA LEU A 34 -12.31 10.36 6.17
C LEU A 34 -12.26 11.12 7.51
N ALA A 35 -12.20 10.41 8.63
CA ALA A 35 -12.15 11.01 9.95
C ALA A 35 -10.89 11.87 10.15
N LEU A 36 -9.72 11.35 9.79
CA LEU A 36 -8.43 12.03 9.94
C LEU A 36 -8.34 13.25 9.01
N SER A 37 -8.83 13.13 7.77
CA SER A 37 -8.91 14.25 6.84
C SER A 37 -9.77 15.38 7.39
N LEU A 38 -10.94 15.06 7.97
CA LEU A 38 -11.81 16.05 8.59
C LEU A 38 -11.17 16.73 9.80
N ILE A 39 -10.52 15.96 10.68
CA ILE A 39 -9.81 16.48 11.86
C ILE A 39 -8.70 17.45 11.42
N LEU A 40 -7.86 17.04 10.46
CA LEU A 40 -6.77 17.86 9.95
C LEU A 40 -7.27 19.09 9.17
N PHE A 41 -8.41 18.99 8.50
CA PHE A 41 -9.06 20.12 7.84
C PHE A 41 -9.52 21.18 8.85
N ILE A 42 -10.29 20.78 9.86
CA ILE A 42 -10.74 21.66 10.95
C ILE A 42 -9.53 22.29 11.65
N TRP A 43 -8.49 21.50 11.91
CA TRP A 43 -7.28 21.98 12.55
C TRP A 43 -6.54 23.00 11.67
N THR A 44 -6.45 22.74 10.36
CA THR A 44 -5.86 23.65 9.38
C THR A 44 -6.58 25.00 9.38
N ILE A 45 -7.92 25.01 9.31
CA ILE A 45 -8.71 26.25 9.42
C ILE A 45 -8.39 26.97 10.73
N GLY A 46 -8.38 26.25 11.85
CA GLY A 46 -8.05 26.81 13.15
C GLY A 46 -6.65 27.45 13.21
N GLN A 47 -5.65 26.84 12.57
CA GLN A 47 -4.30 27.40 12.48
C GLN A 47 -4.25 28.65 11.60
N ILE A 48 -4.95 28.65 10.46
CA ILE A 48 -5.04 29.81 9.55
C ILE A 48 -5.73 30.99 10.25
N VAL A 49 -6.86 30.74 10.93
CA VAL A 49 -7.56 31.80 11.71
C VAL A 49 -6.65 32.39 12.78
N LYS A 50 -5.90 31.54 13.51
CA LYS A 50 -4.92 32.02 14.50
C LYS A 50 -3.79 32.83 13.86
N LEU A 51 -3.29 32.40 12.70
CA LEU A 51 -2.27 33.12 11.93
C LEU A 51 -2.74 34.54 11.58
N ILE A 52 -3.98 34.67 11.08
CA ILE A 52 -4.57 35.97 10.68
C ILE A 52 -4.77 36.89 11.89
N LYS A 53 -5.20 36.34 13.03
CA LYS A 53 -5.36 37.08 14.29
C LYS A 53 -4.02 37.58 14.85
N GLU A 54 -2.97 36.76 14.76
CA GLU A 54 -1.63 37.06 15.29
C GLU A 54 -0.72 37.78 14.29
N ARG A 55 -1.24 38.22 13.13
CA ARG A 55 -0.44 38.76 12.01
C ARG A 55 0.52 39.89 12.37
N LYS A 56 0.21 40.68 13.41
CA LYS A 56 1.06 41.79 13.87
C LYS A 56 2.28 41.32 14.68
N ASN A 57 2.21 40.13 15.29
CA ASN A 57 3.24 39.54 16.14
C ASN A 57 3.60 38.13 15.65
N LEU A 58 3.92 38.01 14.37
CA LEU A 58 4.12 36.72 13.71
C LEU A 58 5.45 36.08 14.15
N THR A 59 5.38 34.86 14.68
CA THR A 59 6.58 34.07 14.98
C THR A 59 6.85 33.05 13.89
N ARG A 60 8.12 32.73 13.62
CA ARG A 60 8.50 31.65 12.69
C ARG A 60 7.84 30.32 13.05
N GLN A 61 7.71 30.05 14.34
CA GLN A 61 7.07 28.85 14.87
C GLN A 61 5.57 28.79 14.55
N ARG A 62 4.87 29.92 14.50
CA ARG A 62 3.46 29.99 14.08
C ARG A 62 3.31 29.61 12.62
N ILE A 63 4.14 30.19 11.74
CA ILE A 63 4.15 29.88 10.30
C ILE A 63 4.43 28.39 10.08
N ALA A 64 5.45 27.85 10.75
CA ALA A 64 5.78 26.44 10.70
C ALA A 64 4.61 25.54 11.16
N SER A 65 3.87 25.95 12.19
CA SER A 65 2.70 25.19 12.67
C SER A 65 1.59 25.13 11.62
N VAL A 66 1.30 26.26 10.93
CA VAL A 66 0.31 26.29 9.85
C VAL A 66 0.78 25.41 8.70
N PHE A 67 2.01 25.61 8.24
CA PHE A 67 2.57 24.88 7.12
C PHE A 67 2.54 23.37 7.35
N VAL A 68 3.05 22.89 8.49
CA VAL A 68 3.07 21.45 8.81
C VAL A 68 1.67 20.86 8.83
N ILE A 69 0.71 21.50 9.51
CA ILE A 69 -0.65 20.96 9.63
C ILE A 69 -1.39 20.98 8.28
N SER A 70 -1.20 22.03 7.48
CA SER A 70 -1.73 22.10 6.11
C SER A 70 -1.11 21.05 5.20
N THR A 71 0.21 20.82 5.29
CA THR A 71 0.89 19.76 4.54
C THR A 71 0.36 18.39 4.94
N LEU A 72 0.22 18.10 6.24
CA LEU A 72 -0.35 16.84 6.71
C LEU A 72 -1.79 16.66 6.22
N PHE A 73 -2.61 17.71 6.24
CA PHE A 73 -3.96 17.66 5.67
C PHE A 73 -3.92 17.28 4.18
N LEU A 74 -3.10 17.97 3.37
CA LEU A 74 -3.00 17.70 1.95
C LEU A 74 -2.47 16.30 1.64
N LEU A 75 -1.45 15.83 2.35
CA LEU A 75 -0.90 14.49 2.20
C LEU A 75 -1.88 13.40 2.65
N THR A 76 -2.71 13.68 3.66
CA THR A 76 -3.75 12.75 4.09
C THR A 76 -4.89 12.72 3.08
N PHE A 77 -5.35 13.88 2.62
CA PHE A 77 -6.47 14.00 1.69
C PHE A 77 -6.11 13.44 0.30
N PHE A 78 -4.95 13.82 -0.24
CA PHE A 78 -4.38 13.28 -1.47
C PHE A 78 -3.41 12.16 -1.15
N ARG A 79 -3.94 11.00 -0.72
CA ARG A 79 -3.12 9.88 -0.23
C ARG A 79 -2.29 9.18 -1.31
N GLN A 80 -2.69 9.27 -2.58
CA GLN A 80 -2.09 8.50 -3.67
C GLN A 80 -0.56 8.63 -3.78
N PRO A 81 0.04 9.84 -3.80
CA PRO A 81 1.50 9.97 -3.84
C PRO A 81 2.21 9.33 -2.64
N VAL A 82 1.61 9.39 -1.45
CA VAL A 82 2.20 8.79 -0.24
C VAL A 82 2.16 7.27 -0.35
N ASN A 83 1.02 6.70 -0.78
CA ASN A 83 0.89 5.26 -1.01
C ASN A 83 1.87 4.76 -2.09
N GLN A 84 2.05 5.50 -3.18
CA GLN A 84 3.01 5.16 -4.25
C GLN A 84 4.47 5.17 -3.76
N ILE A 85 4.83 6.12 -2.90
CA ILE A 85 6.17 6.14 -2.27
C ILE A 85 6.38 4.90 -1.41
N ILE A 86 5.36 4.52 -0.61
CA ILE A 86 5.43 3.34 0.25
C ILE A 86 5.49 2.07 -0.61
N GLU A 87 4.64 1.94 -1.64
CA GLU A 87 4.63 0.82 -2.60
C GLU A 87 5.98 0.63 -3.29
N ASN A 88 6.60 1.72 -3.74
CA ASN A 88 7.93 1.65 -4.35
C ASN A 88 8.98 1.16 -3.35
N ALA A 89 9.01 1.71 -2.13
CA ALA A 89 9.94 1.27 -1.10
C ALA A 89 9.70 -0.20 -0.71
N ASP A 90 8.44 -0.58 -0.57
CA ASP A 90 7.97 -1.92 -0.24
C ASP A 90 8.44 -2.95 -1.26
N TRP A 91 8.36 -2.64 -2.56
CA TRP A 91 8.90 -3.49 -3.62
C TRP A 91 10.37 -3.79 -3.36
N TYR A 92 11.22 -2.76 -3.24
CA TYR A 92 12.67 -2.94 -3.09
C TYR A 92 13.05 -3.63 -1.78
N ILE A 93 12.37 -3.35 -0.68
CA ILE A 93 12.68 -3.91 0.64
C ILE A 93 12.35 -5.42 0.66
N PHE A 94 11.21 -5.82 0.11
CA PHE A 94 10.72 -7.20 0.23
C PHE A 94 10.91 -8.05 -1.02
N TYR A 95 11.49 -7.50 -2.09
CA TYR A 95 11.76 -8.20 -3.34
C TYR A 95 12.37 -9.59 -3.14
N ASN A 96 13.53 -9.67 -2.46
CA ASN A 96 14.22 -10.94 -2.24
C ASN A 96 13.36 -11.96 -1.50
N LYS A 97 12.53 -11.50 -0.56
CA LYS A 97 11.66 -12.39 0.22
C LYS A 97 10.47 -12.88 -0.59
N ARG A 98 9.93 -12.05 -1.49
CA ARG A 98 8.90 -12.46 -2.46
C ARG A 98 9.46 -13.48 -3.46
N THR A 99 10.69 -13.28 -3.93
CA THR A 99 11.36 -14.25 -4.80
C THR A 99 11.59 -15.58 -4.10
N GLU A 100 12.02 -15.57 -2.83
CA GLU A 100 12.12 -16.79 -2.02
C GLU A 100 10.78 -17.53 -1.92
N VAL A 101 9.68 -16.82 -1.68
CA VAL A 101 8.33 -17.38 -1.64
C VAL A 101 7.93 -17.97 -3.00
N VAL A 102 8.23 -17.30 -4.11
CA VAL A 102 7.98 -17.84 -5.45
C VAL A 102 8.70 -19.17 -5.67
N GLU A 103 9.97 -19.28 -5.24
CA GLU A 103 10.72 -20.54 -5.34
C GLU A 103 10.15 -21.63 -4.44
N GLN A 104 9.70 -21.29 -3.22
CA GLN A 104 9.01 -22.25 -2.33
C GLN A 104 7.69 -22.74 -2.93
N VAL A 105 6.95 -21.89 -3.66
CA VAL A 105 5.75 -22.30 -4.40
C VAL A 105 6.12 -23.25 -5.54
N LYS A 106 7.12 -22.93 -6.36
CA LYS A 106 7.60 -23.80 -7.46
C LYS A 106 8.09 -25.16 -6.97
N ASN A 107 8.72 -25.21 -5.80
CA ASN A 107 9.18 -26.45 -5.18
C ASN A 107 8.05 -27.25 -4.50
N GLY A 108 6.82 -26.70 -4.47
CA GLY A 108 5.68 -27.32 -3.82
C GLY A 108 5.74 -27.30 -2.29
N GLU A 109 6.62 -26.47 -1.71
CA GLU A 109 6.69 -26.26 -0.26
C GLU A 109 5.52 -25.40 0.23
N LEU A 110 5.14 -24.39 -0.55
CA LEU A 110 3.95 -23.57 -0.33
C LEU A 110 2.84 -23.92 -1.30
N LYS A 111 1.63 -24.12 -0.77
CA LYS A 111 0.42 -24.49 -1.51
C LYS A 111 -0.78 -23.77 -0.91
N PRO A 112 -1.89 -23.63 -1.66
CA PRO A 112 -3.15 -23.21 -1.06
C PRO A 112 -3.48 -24.04 0.18
N ASN A 113 -3.68 -23.38 1.32
CA ASN A 113 -3.75 -24.02 2.64
C ASN A 113 -4.99 -23.59 3.44
N VAL A 114 -5.89 -22.80 2.84
CA VAL A 114 -7.14 -22.37 3.48
C VAL A 114 -8.33 -23.16 2.95
N SER A 115 -9.32 -23.42 3.82
CA SER A 115 -10.50 -24.22 3.46
C SER A 115 -11.55 -23.47 2.64
N TRP A 116 -11.55 -22.13 2.70
CA TRP A 116 -12.57 -21.29 2.10
C TRP A 116 -12.23 -20.87 0.67
N ASN A 117 -11.01 -21.13 0.20
CA ASN A 117 -10.54 -20.72 -1.11
C ASN A 117 -9.38 -21.58 -1.63
N GLY A 118 -9.58 -22.20 -2.79
CA GLY A 118 -8.61 -23.12 -3.41
C GLY A 118 -7.37 -22.48 -4.05
N TRP A 119 -7.25 -21.15 -4.11
CA TRP A 119 -6.06 -20.47 -4.64
C TRP A 119 -5.27 -19.69 -3.59
N VAL A 120 -5.76 -19.60 -2.34
CA VAL A 120 -5.15 -18.76 -1.30
C VAL A 120 -4.23 -19.59 -0.41
N CYS A 121 -3.03 -19.07 -0.16
CA CYS A 121 -2.07 -19.59 0.79
C CYS A 121 -1.78 -18.53 1.86
N GLU A 122 -2.13 -18.79 3.10
CA GLU A 122 -1.71 -18.00 4.26
C GLU A 122 -0.23 -18.27 4.54
N LEU A 123 0.62 -17.25 4.45
CA LEU A 123 2.04 -17.39 4.77
C LEU A 123 2.26 -17.56 6.28
N PRO A 124 3.27 -18.33 6.71
CA PRO A 124 3.61 -18.46 8.13
C PRO A 124 3.91 -17.11 8.79
N TYR A 125 3.56 -16.95 10.07
CA TYR A 125 3.77 -15.71 10.84
C TYR A 125 5.24 -15.26 10.92
N GLU A 126 6.19 -16.17 10.71
CA GLU A 126 7.63 -15.88 10.70
C GLU A 126 8.07 -15.03 9.50
N PHE A 127 7.25 -14.95 8.45
CA PHE A 127 7.52 -14.08 7.31
C PHE A 127 7.20 -12.62 7.66
N PRO A 128 8.03 -11.66 7.22
CA PRO A 128 7.59 -10.27 7.23
C PRO A 128 6.31 -10.14 6.39
N VAL A 129 5.52 -9.08 6.66
CA VAL A 129 4.34 -8.79 5.83
C VAL A 129 4.81 -8.38 4.44
N ILE A 130 4.80 -9.34 3.51
CA ILE A 130 5.18 -9.16 2.11
C ILE A 130 3.96 -9.09 1.19
N SER A 131 2.78 -9.41 1.74
CA SER A 131 1.48 -9.18 1.14
C SER A 131 0.51 -8.55 2.15
N ASN A 132 -0.08 -7.43 1.77
CA ASN A 132 -0.91 -6.64 2.65
C ASN A 132 -2.28 -7.28 2.92
N GLY A 133 -2.80 -7.06 4.13
CA GLY A 133 -4.14 -7.51 4.51
C GLY A 133 -4.24 -8.99 4.88
N GLY A 134 -3.24 -9.54 5.57
CA GLY A 134 -3.25 -10.91 6.12
C GLY A 134 -1.95 -11.68 5.90
N ASN A 135 -1.05 -11.18 5.04
CA ASN A 135 0.10 -11.93 4.52
C ASN A 135 -0.27 -13.18 3.73
N ASP A 136 -1.49 -13.19 3.18
CA ASP A 136 -1.94 -14.20 2.25
C ASP A 136 -1.25 -13.98 0.90
N ILE A 137 -1.03 -15.05 0.14
CA ILE A 137 -0.69 -14.97 -1.27
C ILE A 137 -1.67 -15.78 -2.10
N GLY A 138 -1.81 -15.37 -3.35
CA GLY A 138 -2.50 -16.10 -4.37
C GLY A 138 -1.58 -17.04 -5.12
N ILE A 139 -2.01 -18.28 -5.34
CA ILE A 139 -1.24 -19.30 -6.07
C ILE A 139 -2.14 -19.93 -7.12
N SER A 140 -1.72 -19.86 -8.38
CA SER A 140 -2.29 -20.64 -9.49
C SER A 140 -1.18 -21.46 -10.13
N MET A 141 -1.33 -22.79 -10.17
CA MET A 141 -0.30 -23.71 -10.66
C MET A 141 -0.86 -24.62 -11.74
N ASN A 142 0.00 -24.97 -12.70
CA ASN A 142 -0.21 -26.07 -13.62
C ASN A 142 0.73 -27.23 -13.25
N ASP A 143 0.17 -28.25 -12.59
CA ASP A 143 0.92 -29.40 -12.07
C ASP A 143 1.68 -30.19 -13.15
N SER A 144 1.29 -30.06 -14.43
CA SER A 144 1.92 -30.79 -15.54
C SER A 144 3.15 -30.09 -16.12
N THR A 145 3.27 -28.77 -15.94
CA THR A 145 4.29 -27.94 -16.61
C THR A 145 5.19 -27.16 -15.65
N ASN A 146 4.94 -27.25 -14.34
CA ASN A 146 5.62 -26.45 -13.30
C ASN A 146 5.50 -24.92 -13.54
N GLU A 147 4.45 -24.52 -14.25
CA GLU A 147 4.15 -23.11 -14.47
C GLU A 147 3.25 -22.60 -13.34
N VAL A 148 3.61 -21.44 -12.78
CA VAL A 148 3.00 -20.87 -11.60
C VAL A 148 2.76 -19.38 -11.79
N THR A 149 1.68 -18.89 -11.17
CA THR A 149 1.40 -17.48 -10.96
C THR A 149 1.24 -17.26 -9.46
N VAL A 150 2.04 -16.34 -8.91
CA VAL A 150 2.03 -15.98 -7.49
C VAL A 150 1.65 -14.52 -7.36
N THR A 151 0.59 -14.26 -6.62
CA THR A 151 -0.01 -12.93 -6.46
C THR A 151 0.17 -12.44 -5.02
N PHE A 152 0.82 -11.30 -4.87
CA PHE A 152 0.99 -10.60 -3.60
C PHE A 152 0.08 -9.36 -3.61
N TRP A 153 -0.88 -9.27 -2.70
CA TRP A 153 -1.64 -8.05 -2.49
C TRP A 153 -0.75 -6.92 -1.99
N VAL A 154 -0.79 -5.79 -2.69
CA VAL A 154 -0.26 -4.48 -2.27
C VAL A 154 -1.41 -3.68 -1.66
N PHE A 155 -2.58 -3.78 -2.28
CA PHE A 155 -3.79 -3.19 -1.77
C PHE A 155 -4.92 -4.20 -1.89
N ARG A 156 -5.31 -4.76 -0.74
CA ARG A 156 -6.36 -5.77 -0.66
C ARG A 156 -7.70 -5.10 -0.40
N ASN A 157 -8.48 -4.95 -1.46
CA ASN A 157 -9.82 -4.41 -1.36
C ASN A 157 -10.82 -5.51 -0.96
N PHE A 158 -11.97 -5.11 -0.43
CA PHE A 158 -13.05 -6.05 -0.09
C PHE A 158 -14.08 -6.08 -1.23
N PHE A 159 -14.74 -7.24 -1.40
CA PHE A 159 -15.74 -7.48 -2.46
C PHE A 159 -15.13 -7.41 -3.87
N SER A 160 -15.85 -6.82 -4.82
CA SER A 160 -15.43 -6.57 -6.20
C SER A 160 -14.72 -5.22 -6.36
N ALA A 161 -14.13 -4.69 -5.29
CA ALA A 161 -13.47 -3.39 -5.35
C ALA A 161 -12.03 -3.52 -5.87
N PRO A 162 -11.49 -2.47 -6.51
CA PRO A 162 -10.23 -2.58 -7.21
C PRO A 162 -9.05 -2.96 -6.31
N SER A 163 -8.24 -3.93 -6.70
CA SER A 163 -7.07 -4.35 -5.91
C SER A 163 -5.77 -4.15 -6.68
N THR A 164 -4.70 -3.85 -5.94
CA THR A 164 -3.35 -3.73 -6.49
C THR A 164 -2.51 -4.92 -6.08
N HIS A 165 -1.74 -5.44 -7.02
CA HIS A 165 -0.91 -6.63 -6.80
C HIS A 165 0.49 -6.47 -7.37
N PHE A 166 1.44 -7.13 -6.72
CA PHE A 166 2.64 -7.61 -7.38
C PHE A 166 2.41 -9.05 -7.79
N VAL A 167 2.68 -9.36 -9.05
CA VAL A 167 2.43 -10.68 -9.63
C VAL A 167 3.71 -11.21 -10.24
N TYR A 168 4.11 -12.40 -9.81
CA TYR A 168 5.06 -13.22 -10.53
C TYR A 168 4.33 -14.22 -11.40
N THR A 169 4.74 -14.39 -12.66
CA THR A 169 4.26 -15.49 -13.49
C THR A 169 5.29 -15.98 -14.50
N ASN A 170 5.41 -17.29 -14.65
CA ASN A 170 6.12 -17.92 -15.78
C ASN A 170 5.16 -18.64 -16.74
N ARG A 171 3.84 -18.41 -16.61
CA ARG A 171 2.81 -19.00 -17.47
C ARG A 171 2.65 -18.17 -18.75
N PRO A 172 2.86 -18.74 -19.95
CA PRO A 172 2.78 -17.98 -21.20
C PRO A 172 1.44 -17.27 -21.41
N GLU A 173 0.33 -17.89 -21.00
CA GLU A 173 -1.01 -17.32 -21.09
C GLU A 173 -1.20 -16.11 -20.16
N ASP A 174 -0.68 -16.18 -18.93
CA ASP A 174 -0.79 -15.09 -17.96
C ASP A 174 0.16 -13.94 -18.32
N ILE A 175 1.37 -14.26 -18.80
CA ILE A 175 2.31 -13.27 -19.37
C ILE A 175 1.64 -12.47 -20.48
N LYS A 176 0.95 -13.16 -21.40
CA LYS A 176 0.20 -12.50 -22.47
C LYS A 176 -0.91 -11.62 -21.90
N TYR A 177 -1.70 -12.15 -20.97
CA TYR A 177 -2.77 -11.39 -20.32
C TYR A 177 -2.27 -10.10 -19.65
N TYR A 178 -1.16 -10.16 -18.91
CA TYR A 178 -0.61 -8.98 -18.24
C TYR A 178 -0.01 -7.97 -19.21
N ASN A 179 0.63 -8.42 -20.30
CA ASN A 179 1.08 -7.51 -21.35
C ASN A 179 -0.12 -6.79 -22.01
N ASP A 180 -1.19 -7.53 -22.34
CA ASP A 180 -2.42 -6.95 -22.88
C ASP A 180 -3.12 -6.00 -21.88
N LEU A 181 -2.98 -6.24 -20.57
CA LEU A 181 -3.47 -5.35 -19.52
C LEU A 181 -2.67 -4.04 -19.45
N ILE A 182 -1.34 -4.13 -19.52
CA ILE A 182 -0.43 -2.98 -19.55
C ILE A 182 -0.69 -2.10 -20.79
N GLU A 183 -0.86 -2.71 -21.96
CA GLU A 183 -1.15 -1.95 -23.18
C GLU A 183 -2.48 -1.17 -23.10
N ARG A 184 -3.48 -1.74 -22.41
CA ARG A 184 -4.79 -1.10 -22.26
C ARG A 184 -4.82 -0.02 -21.19
N ASN A 185 -4.11 -0.21 -20.08
CA ASN A 185 -4.05 0.77 -18.98
C ASN A 185 -2.62 0.86 -18.40
N PRO A 186 -1.70 1.56 -19.10
CA PRO A 186 -0.29 1.63 -18.71
C PRO A 186 -0.02 2.52 -17.49
N ASP A 187 -0.96 3.41 -17.14
CA ASP A 187 -0.81 4.31 -15.99
C ASP A 187 -0.98 3.54 -14.67
N ASP A 188 -1.81 2.50 -14.66
CA ASP A 188 -2.06 1.65 -13.49
C ASP A 188 -1.44 0.25 -13.60
N ASN A 189 -0.82 -0.12 -14.72
CA ASN A 189 -0.23 -1.44 -14.89
C ASN A 189 1.10 -1.32 -15.58
N TRP A 190 2.13 -1.96 -15.03
CA TRP A 190 3.45 -1.97 -15.66
C TRP A 190 4.22 -3.25 -15.33
N LYS A 191 5.13 -3.59 -16.22
CA LYS A 191 6.13 -4.62 -15.98
C LYS A 191 7.20 -4.04 -15.07
N ILE A 192 7.52 -4.75 -13.99
CA ILE A 192 8.56 -4.34 -13.05
C ILE A 192 9.92 -4.85 -13.53
N GLU A 193 9.98 -6.15 -13.84
CA GLU A 193 11.16 -6.83 -14.39
C GLU A 193 10.74 -8.14 -15.06
N GLU A 194 11.69 -9.03 -15.37
CA GLU A 194 11.37 -10.33 -15.97
C GLU A 194 10.39 -11.12 -15.09
N ASN A 195 9.27 -11.55 -15.68
CA ASN A 195 8.20 -12.31 -15.02
C ASN A 195 7.48 -11.60 -13.86
N TRP A 196 7.82 -10.34 -13.55
CA TRP A 196 7.20 -9.56 -12.48
C TRP A 196 6.41 -8.37 -13.00
N TYR A 197 5.20 -8.22 -12.47
CA TYR A 197 4.21 -7.25 -12.91
C TYR A 197 3.61 -6.53 -11.71
N ARG A 198 3.32 -5.24 -11.87
CA ARG A 198 2.42 -4.49 -10.98
C ARG A 198 1.09 -4.37 -11.72
N THR A 199 0.03 -4.87 -11.11
CA THR A 199 -1.31 -4.81 -11.69
C THR A 199 -2.30 -4.10 -10.80
N PHE A 200 -3.27 -3.47 -11.43
CA PHE A 200 -4.45 -2.90 -10.81
C PHE A 200 -5.67 -3.47 -11.52
N HIS A 201 -6.47 -4.24 -10.78
CA HIS A 201 -7.70 -4.82 -11.28
C HIS A 201 -8.85 -3.98 -10.73
N GLU A 202 -9.64 -3.35 -11.61
CA GLU A 202 -10.88 -2.65 -11.25
C GLU A 202 -12.04 -3.58 -10.91
#